data_AF-X0TT91-F1
#
_entry.id   AF-X0TT91-F1
#
_cell.length_a   1.000
_cell.length_b   1.000
_cell.length_c   1.000
_cell.angle_alpha   90.00
_cell.angle_beta   90.00
_cell.angle_gamma   90.00
#
_symmetry.space_group_name_H-M   'P 1'
#
loop_
_entity.id
_entity.type
_entity.pdbx_description
1 polymer ?
#
loop_
_entity_poly.entity_id
_entity_poly.type
_entity_poly.pdbx_seq_one_letter_code
_entity_poly.pdbx_strand_id
1 'polypeptide(L)'
;EDFLGQMKQMKKMGPMKEMLKLIPGMGSQLQQVDFDEGEIDRMEAIINSMTGSERASPSMVDGSRRRRIARGSGTEPQDVSGLIKSFTAASGMMKQMAGMGTRERMQFAKQMGSMDLFGSGAKFKIKQRSKRLTKKDRRKKKKKHRR
;
A
#
# COMPACT_ATOMS: atom_id res chain seq x y z
N GLU A 1 15.50 6.89 9.33
CA GLU A 1 16.24 5.78 9.97
C GLU A 1 15.38 4.56 10.25
N ASP A 2 14.26 4.66 10.98
CA ASP A 2 13.61 3.44 11.53
C ASP A 2 12.78 2.59 10.52
N PHE A 3 11.95 3.21 9.68
CA PHE A 3 11.07 2.46 8.77
C PHE A 3 11.81 1.73 7.62
N LEU A 4 12.88 2.34 7.10
CA LEU A 4 13.69 1.73 6.04
C LEU A 4 14.46 0.51 6.58
N GLY A 5 14.94 0.59 7.83
CA GLY A 5 15.59 -0.52 8.52
C GLY A 5 14.63 -1.69 8.72
N GLN A 6 13.41 -1.40 9.16
CA GLN A 6 12.35 -2.40 9.36
C GLN A 6 11.90 -3.03 8.02
N MET A 7 11.76 -2.24 6.94
CA MET A 7 11.45 -2.76 5.60
C MET A 7 12.57 -3.65 5.05
N LYS A 8 13.83 -3.27 5.25
CA LYS A 8 15.00 -4.09 4.84
C LYS A 8 15.10 -5.38 5.66
N GLN A 9 14.73 -5.36 6.94
CA GLN A 9 14.64 -6.58 7.75
C GLN A 9 13.52 -7.50 7.29
N MET A 10 12.37 -6.96 6.90
CA MET A 10 11.27 -7.74 6.30
C MET A 10 11.66 -8.35 4.96
N LYS A 11 12.41 -7.62 4.11
CA LYS A 11 12.98 -8.15 2.87
C LYS A 11 14.04 -9.24 3.11
N LYS A 12 14.86 -9.09 4.15
CA LYS A 12 15.86 -10.09 4.57
C LYS A 12 15.25 -11.36 5.18
N MET A 13 14.03 -11.29 5.74
CA MET A 13 13.29 -12.45 6.21
C MET A 13 12.72 -13.32 5.08
N GLY A 14 12.88 -12.92 3.81
CA GLY A 14 12.31 -13.63 2.67
C GLY A 14 10.78 -13.51 2.62
N PRO A 15 10.12 -14.12 1.63
CA PRO A 15 8.68 -14.04 1.51
C PRO A 15 8.10 -14.70 2.76
N MET A 16 7.41 -13.92 3.61
CA MET A 16 6.63 -14.42 4.76
C MET A 16 5.77 -15.64 4.39
N LYS A 17 5.45 -15.81 3.10
CA LYS A 17 4.86 -16.99 2.47
C LYS A 17 5.52 -18.33 2.85
N GLU A 18 6.82 -18.40 3.12
CA GLU A 18 7.48 -19.66 3.54
C GLU A 18 7.38 -19.92 5.04
N MET A 19 7.54 -18.91 5.90
CA MET A 19 7.31 -19.06 7.34
C MET A 19 5.82 -19.30 7.67
N LEU A 20 4.90 -18.64 6.95
CA LEU A 20 3.46 -18.78 7.12
C LEU A 20 2.92 -20.13 6.63
N LYS A 21 3.65 -20.86 5.78
CA LYS A 21 3.34 -22.24 5.38
C LYS A 21 3.61 -23.26 6.50
N LEU A 22 4.45 -22.92 7.47
CA LEU A 22 4.81 -23.78 8.60
C LEU A 22 3.90 -23.59 9.82
N ILE A 23 3.01 -22.59 9.79
CA ILE A 23 2.01 -22.36 10.86
C ILE A 23 0.72 -23.09 10.49
N PRO A 24 0.38 -24.23 11.14
CA PRO A 24 -0.88 -24.92 10.89
C PRO A 24 -2.05 -24.02 11.29
N GLY A 25 -3.02 -23.84 10.38
CA GLY A 25 -4.28 -23.11 10.66
C GLY A 25 -4.44 -21.71 10.04
N MET A 26 -3.40 -21.11 9.44
CA MET A 26 -3.49 -19.79 8.77
C MET A 26 -3.37 -19.82 7.24
N GLY A 27 -3.22 -21.01 6.65
CA GLY A 27 -2.91 -21.18 5.22
C GLY A 27 -4.00 -20.79 4.22
N SER A 28 -5.27 -20.64 4.63
CA SER A 28 -6.40 -20.42 3.71
C SER A 28 -6.85 -18.96 3.59
N GLN A 29 -6.71 -18.13 4.63
CA GLN A 29 -7.10 -16.71 4.58
C GLN A 29 -6.02 -15.79 4.01
N LEU A 30 -4.74 -16.16 4.12
CA LEU A 30 -3.63 -15.35 3.59
C LEU A 30 -3.30 -15.62 2.12
N GLN A 31 -3.86 -16.66 1.50
CA GLN A 31 -3.69 -16.92 0.06
C GLN A 31 -4.30 -15.83 -0.83
N GLN A 32 -5.24 -15.03 -0.31
CA GLN A 32 -5.90 -13.96 -1.07
C GLN A 32 -5.20 -12.59 -0.95
N VAL A 33 -4.22 -12.47 -0.07
CA VAL A 33 -3.39 -11.27 -0.02
C VAL A 33 -2.21 -11.52 -0.94
N ASP A 34 -2.44 -11.32 -2.24
CA ASP A 34 -1.38 -11.16 -3.24
C ASP A 34 -0.61 -9.87 -2.87
N PHE A 35 0.31 -10.00 -1.91
CA PHE A 35 1.40 -9.05 -1.76
C PHE A 35 2.26 -9.20 -3.00
N ASP A 36 1.90 -8.44 -4.03
CA ASP A 36 2.65 -8.35 -5.27
C ASP A 36 4.03 -7.79 -4.89
N GLU A 37 5.05 -8.65 -4.93
CA GLU A 37 6.42 -8.34 -4.50
C GLU A 37 6.96 -7.11 -5.24
N GLY A 38 6.49 -6.89 -6.47
CA GLY A 38 6.77 -5.70 -7.26
C GLY A 38 6.19 -4.40 -6.68
N GLU A 39 5.11 -4.43 -5.90
CA GLU A 39 4.60 -3.23 -5.20
C GLU A 39 5.52 -2.83 -4.05
N ILE A 40 6.05 -3.82 -3.31
CA ILE A 40 6.98 -3.57 -2.20
C ILE A 40 8.27 -2.94 -2.74
N ASP A 41 8.82 -3.48 -3.83
CA ASP A 41 10.00 -2.93 -4.49
C ASP A 41 9.76 -1.52 -5.03
N ARG A 42 8.57 -1.24 -5.58
CA ARG A 42 8.18 0.12 -6.02
C ARG A 42 8.11 1.09 -4.84
N MET A 43 7.51 0.69 -3.73
CA MET A 43 7.45 1.52 -2.52
C MET A 43 8.85 1.80 -1.97
N GLU A 44 9.72 0.79 -1.94
CA GLU A 44 11.12 0.94 -1.54
C GLU A 44 11.85 1.94 -2.45
N ALA A 45 11.71 1.81 -3.77
CA ALA A 45 12.32 2.73 -4.73
C ALA A 45 11.85 4.18 -4.55
N ILE A 46 10.55 4.40 -4.28
CA ILE A 46 9.99 5.73 -3.99
C ILE A 46 10.61 6.31 -2.72
N ILE A 47 10.68 5.53 -1.63
CA ILE A 47 11.22 5.98 -0.34
C ILE A 47 12.72 6.30 -0.46
N ASN A 48 13.47 5.47 -1.18
CA ASN A 48 14.91 5.69 -1.43
C ASN A 48 15.17 6.96 -2.27
N SER A 49 14.20 7.37 -3.10
CA SER A 49 14.28 8.59 -3.93
C SER A 49 13.89 9.88 -3.20
N MET A 50 13.43 9.78 -1.94
CA MET A 50 13.15 10.91 -1.07
C MET A 50 14.41 11.38 -0.34
N THR A 51 14.46 12.66 0.00
CA THR A 51 15.48 13.23 0.91
C THR A 51 15.14 12.91 2.38
N GLY A 52 16.12 13.02 3.28
CA GLY A 52 15.90 12.76 4.72
C GLY A 52 14.78 13.60 5.34
N SER A 53 14.70 14.87 4.97
CA SER A 53 13.64 15.79 5.41
C SER A 53 12.26 15.35 4.93
N GLU A 54 12.16 14.93 3.66
CA GLU A 54 10.89 14.48 3.07
C GLU A 54 10.42 13.14 3.68
N ARG A 55 11.35 12.25 4.05
CA ARG A 55 11.02 11.02 4.77
C ARG A 55 10.53 11.29 6.19
N ALA A 56 11.12 12.28 6.87
CA ALA A 56 10.70 12.68 8.21
C ALA A 56 9.32 13.35 8.21
N SER A 57 9.02 14.12 7.16
CA SER A 57 7.74 14.82 7.03
C SER A 57 7.16 14.72 5.62
N PRO A 58 6.39 13.65 5.31
CA PRO A 58 5.82 13.46 3.97
C PRO A 58 4.81 14.54 3.54
N SER A 59 4.30 15.35 4.47
CA SER A 59 3.38 16.45 4.18
C SER A 59 4.07 17.61 3.43
N MET A 60 5.39 17.75 3.52
CA MET A 60 6.15 18.80 2.83
C MET A 60 6.42 18.49 1.35
N VAL A 61 5.95 17.34 0.86
CA VAL A 61 6.19 16.87 -0.52
C VAL A 61 5.16 17.49 -1.48
N ASP A 62 5.55 18.63 -2.03
CA ASP A 62 4.83 19.38 -3.06
C ASP A 62 4.85 18.69 -4.45
N GLY A 63 4.15 19.29 -5.44
CA GLY A 63 4.06 18.74 -6.79
C GLY A 63 5.39 18.66 -7.54
N SER A 64 6.34 19.56 -7.28
CA SER A 64 7.68 19.54 -7.89
C SER A 64 8.50 18.39 -7.34
N ARG A 65 8.50 18.21 -6.00
CA ARG A 65 9.15 17.11 -5.30
C ARG A 65 8.58 15.76 -5.73
N ARG A 66 7.25 15.63 -5.88
CA ARG A 66 6.62 14.40 -6.40
C ARG A 66 7.14 14.02 -7.78
N ARG A 67 7.29 14.98 -8.69
CA ARG A 67 7.83 14.73 -10.03
C ARG A 67 9.30 14.30 -9.98
N ARG A 68 10.11 14.91 -9.10
CA ARG A 68 11.51 14.52 -8.89
C ARG A 68 11.61 13.10 -8.35
N ILE A 69 10.85 12.77 -7.30
CA ILE A 69 10.83 11.45 -6.67
C ILE A 69 10.41 10.40 -7.69
N ALA A 70 9.30 10.62 -8.40
CA ALA A 70 8.79 9.73 -9.43
C ALA A 70 9.83 9.42 -10.53
N ARG A 71 10.58 10.44 -10.98
CA ARG A 71 11.67 10.26 -11.95
C ARG A 71 12.84 9.45 -11.37
N GLY A 72 13.17 9.64 -10.09
CA GLY A 72 14.23 8.88 -9.41
C GLY A 72 13.85 7.43 -9.13
N SER A 73 12.57 7.15 -8.87
CA SER A 73 12.07 5.81 -8.55
C SER A 73 11.57 5.03 -9.76
N GLY A 74 11.46 5.66 -10.94
CA GLY A 74 10.89 5.04 -12.14
C GLY A 74 9.38 4.80 -12.06
N THR A 75 8.67 5.58 -11.23
CA THR A 75 7.21 5.46 -11.00
C THR A 75 6.46 6.68 -11.52
N GLU A 76 5.12 6.67 -11.48
CA GLU A 76 4.32 7.86 -11.83
C GLU A 76 4.19 8.81 -10.61
N PRO A 77 4.03 10.14 -10.82
CA PRO A 77 3.77 11.08 -9.71
C PRO A 77 2.52 10.77 -8.89
N GLN A 78 1.58 10.03 -9.49
CA GLN A 78 0.34 9.57 -8.84
C GLN A 78 0.62 8.51 -7.79
N ASP A 79 1.55 7.58 -8.06
CA ASP A 79 1.95 6.53 -7.14
C ASP A 79 2.59 7.14 -5.89
N VAL A 80 3.48 8.12 -6.08
CA VAL A 80 4.10 8.90 -4.99
C VAL A 80 3.03 9.63 -4.18
N SER A 81 2.04 10.24 -4.84
CA SER A 81 0.94 10.91 -4.14
C SER A 81 0.04 9.94 -3.36
N GLY A 82 -0.15 8.71 -3.86
CA GLY A 82 -0.90 7.67 -3.17
C GLY A 82 -0.20 7.23 -1.89
N LEU A 83 1.10 6.99 -1.99
CA LEU A 83 1.95 6.62 -0.85
C LEU A 83 1.95 7.69 0.26
N ILE A 84 2.05 8.96 -0.11
CA ILE A 84 2.02 10.06 0.88
C ILE A 84 0.67 10.14 1.59
N LYS A 85 -0.43 9.91 0.86
CA LYS A 85 -1.78 9.92 1.43
C LYS A 85 -1.99 8.76 2.41
N SER A 86 -1.60 7.54 2.03
CA SER A 86 -1.70 6.38 2.93
C SER A 86 -0.85 6.56 4.17
N PHE A 87 0.36 7.10 4.03
CA PHE A 87 1.21 7.42 5.16
C PHE A 87 0.61 8.50 6.08
N THR A 88 0.04 9.56 5.50
CA THR A 88 -0.54 10.66 6.30
C THR A 88 -1.79 10.19 7.05
N ALA A 89 -2.63 9.36 6.42
CA ALA A 89 -3.77 8.73 7.08
C ALA A 89 -3.33 7.83 8.24
N ALA A 90 -2.35 6.95 8.00
CA ALA A 90 -1.81 6.07 9.02
C ALA A 90 -1.14 6.86 10.17
N SER A 91 -0.34 7.88 9.85
CA SER A 91 0.31 8.74 10.84
C SER A 91 -0.69 9.52 11.68
N GLY A 92 -1.75 10.06 11.06
CA GLY A 92 -2.82 10.77 11.78
C GLY A 92 -3.54 9.86 12.77
N MET A 93 -3.88 8.65 12.32
CA MET A 93 -4.51 7.63 13.17
C MET A 93 -3.58 7.18 14.31
N MET A 94 -2.29 6.96 14.02
CA MET A 94 -1.30 6.58 15.01
C MET A 94 -1.09 7.67 16.05
N LYS A 95 -1.08 8.95 15.65
CA LYS A 95 -1.03 10.11 16.56
C LYS A 95 -2.28 10.19 17.44
N GLN A 96 -3.46 9.96 16.87
CA GLN A 96 -4.71 9.92 17.64
C GLN A 96 -4.68 8.78 18.67
N MET A 97 -4.23 7.58 18.28
CA MET A 97 -4.05 6.47 19.23
C MET A 97 -2.96 6.74 20.27
N ALA A 98 -1.86 7.40 19.90
CA ALA A 98 -0.75 7.69 20.82
C ALA A 98 -1.20 8.52 22.02
N GLY A 99 -2.16 9.44 21.84
CA GLY A 99 -2.75 10.23 22.92
C GLY A 99 -3.86 9.53 23.72
N MET A 100 -4.37 8.38 23.25
CA MET A 100 -5.42 7.61 23.94
C MET A 100 -4.81 6.67 24.99
N GLY A 101 -5.49 6.53 26.14
CA GLY A 101 -5.14 5.55 27.17
C GLY A 101 -5.35 4.12 26.70
N THR A 102 -4.68 3.14 27.32
CA THR A 102 -4.73 1.71 26.90
C THR A 102 -6.16 1.17 26.82
N ARG A 103 -7.04 1.61 27.72
CA ARG A 103 -8.47 1.23 27.74
C ARG A 103 -9.25 1.82 26.57
N GLU A 104 -8.93 3.05 26.16
CA GLU A 104 -9.52 3.74 25.02
C GLU A 104 -9.02 3.16 23.70
N ARG A 105 -7.72 2.83 23.62
CA ARG A 105 -7.14 2.08 22.48
C ARG A 105 -7.81 0.73 22.30
N MET A 106 -8.09 0.02 23.39
CA MET A 106 -8.77 -1.28 23.35
C MET A 106 -10.23 -1.14 22.92
N GLN A 107 -10.94 -0.08 23.33
CA GLN A 107 -12.28 0.22 22.86
C GLN A 107 -12.30 0.63 21.39
N PHE A 108 -11.36 1.47 20.96
CA PHE A 108 -11.18 1.86 19.56
C PHE A 108 -10.86 0.65 18.68
N ALA A 109 -9.94 -0.22 19.12
CA ALA A 109 -9.63 -1.48 18.44
C ALA A 109 -10.82 -2.44 18.42
N LYS A 110 -11.62 -2.50 19.49
CA LYS A 110 -12.86 -3.30 19.52
C LYS A 110 -13.92 -2.73 18.57
N GLN A 111 -14.04 -1.41 18.47
CA GLN A 111 -14.96 -0.73 17.56
C GLN A 111 -14.55 -0.93 16.10
N MET A 112 -13.26 -0.81 15.79
CA MET A 112 -12.72 -1.04 14.45
C MET A 112 -12.72 -2.53 14.08
N GLY A 113 -12.36 -3.41 15.01
CA GLY A 113 -12.44 -4.86 14.84
C GLY A 113 -13.88 -5.35 14.69
N SER A 114 -14.84 -4.72 15.37
CA SER A 114 -16.27 -4.97 15.16
C SER A 114 -16.77 -4.42 13.82
N MET A 115 -16.11 -3.44 13.23
CA MET A 115 -16.46 -2.88 11.92
C MET A 115 -16.02 -3.80 10.77
N ASP A 116 -14.93 -4.57 10.95
CA ASP A 116 -14.54 -5.67 10.06
C ASP A 116 -15.32 -6.98 10.33
N LEU A 117 -15.83 -7.18 11.55
CA LEU A 117 -16.62 -8.38 11.91
C LEU A 117 -18.14 -8.22 11.69
N PHE A 118 -18.65 -6.98 11.64
CA PHE A 118 -20.08 -6.65 11.52
C PHE A 118 -20.35 -5.82 10.25
N GLY A 119 -20.05 -6.41 9.09
CA GLY A 119 -20.83 -6.15 7.88
C GLY A 119 -20.69 -4.79 7.17
N SER A 120 -19.75 -3.91 7.52
CA SER A 120 -19.43 -2.76 6.65
C SER A 120 -18.23 -3.12 5.78
N GLY A 121 -18.53 -3.85 4.70
CA GLY A 121 -17.61 -4.12 3.61
C GLY A 121 -17.20 -2.81 2.92
N ALA A 122 -16.30 -2.05 3.54
CA ALA A 122 -15.39 -1.16 2.85
C ALA A 122 -14.45 -2.06 2.03
N LYS A 123 -15.00 -2.64 0.95
CA LYS A 123 -14.22 -3.10 -0.18
C LYS A 123 -13.39 -1.88 -0.59
N PHE A 124 -12.14 -1.81 -0.11
CA PHE A 124 -11.09 -1.06 -0.75
C PHE A 124 -11.05 -1.56 -2.19
N LYS A 125 -11.86 -0.92 -3.05
CA LYS A 125 -11.72 -1.04 -4.49
C LYS A 125 -10.44 -0.31 -4.82
N ILE A 126 -9.31 -0.99 -4.62
CA ILE A 126 -8.14 -0.79 -5.45
C ILE A 126 -8.67 -0.94 -6.86
N LYS A 127 -8.81 0.19 -7.56
CA LYS A 127 -9.31 0.24 -8.93
C LYS A 127 -8.21 -0.40 -9.78
N GLN A 128 -8.26 -1.74 -9.86
CA GLN A 128 -7.40 -2.54 -10.73
C GLN A 128 -7.41 -1.87 -12.10
N ARG A 129 -6.24 -1.30 -12.46
CA ARG A 129 -6.04 -0.53 -13.68
C ARG A 129 -6.51 -1.41 -14.83
N SER A 130 -7.54 -0.98 -15.57
CA SER A 130 -7.99 -1.77 -16.71
C SER A 130 -6.81 -1.90 -17.68
N LYS A 131 -6.40 -3.14 -17.97
CA LYS A 131 -5.30 -3.41 -18.92
C LYS A 131 -5.55 -2.58 -20.18
N ARG A 132 -4.60 -1.71 -20.53
CA ARG A 132 -4.67 -0.87 -21.72
C ARG A 132 -4.71 -1.80 -22.94
N LEU A 133 -5.90 -1.98 -23.51
CA LEU A 133 -6.11 -2.89 -24.65
C LEU A 133 -5.14 -2.57 -25.78
N THR A 134 -4.45 -3.59 -26.29
CA THR A 134 -3.55 -3.43 -27.44
C THR A 134 -4.35 -3.01 -28.68
N LYS A 135 -3.68 -2.44 -29.68
CA LYS A 135 -4.30 -2.00 -30.94
C LYS A 135 -5.04 -3.15 -31.65
N LYS A 136 -4.54 -4.39 -31.48
CA LYS A 136 -5.12 -5.63 -32.01
C LYS A 136 -6.42 -6.01 -31.28
N ASP A 137 -6.45 -5.88 -29.96
CA ASP A 137 -7.63 -6.20 -29.14
C ASP A 137 -8.75 -5.17 -29.32
N ARG A 138 -8.41 -3.88 -29.45
CA ARG A 138 -9.37 -2.82 -29.81
C ARG A 138 -10.03 -3.09 -31.17
N ARG A 139 -9.26 -3.57 -32.16
CA ARG A 139 -9.76 -3.94 -33.49
C ARG A 139 -10.70 -5.15 -33.44
N LYS A 140 -10.35 -6.20 -32.68
CA LYS A 140 -11.24 -7.36 -32.48
C LYS A 140 -12.55 -6.97 -31.79
N LYS A 141 -12.48 -6.12 -30.77
CA LYS A 141 -13.68 -5.64 -30.04
C LYS A 141 -14.60 -4.80 -30.94
N LYS A 142 -14.04 -3.94 -31.80
CA LYS A 142 -14.80 -3.21 -32.83
C LYS A 142 -15.45 -4.13 -33.87
N LYS A 143 -14.79 -5.21 -34.29
CA LYS A 143 -15.38 -6.19 -35.22
C LYS A 143 -16.51 -7.00 -34.58
N LYS A 144 -16.40 -7.33 -33.30
CA LYS A 144 -17.44 -8.08 -32.56
C LYS A 144 -18.70 -7.26 -32.30
N HIS A 145 -18.60 -5.93 -32.25
CA HIS A 145 -19.75 -5.03 -32.07
C HIS A 145 -20.48 -4.67 -33.38
N ARG A 146 -19.92 -5.03 -34.53
CA ARG A 146 -20.49 -4.79 -35.87
C ARG A 146 -21.16 -6.05 -36.45
N ARG A 147 -21.33 -7.10 -35.65
CA ARG A 147 -22.11 -8.31 -35.95
C ARG A 147 -23.25 -8.36 -34.95
#